data_AF-A0A1C6BME2-F1
#
_entry.id   AF-A0A1C6BME2-F1
#
_cell.length_a   1.000
_cell.length_b   1.000
_cell.length_c   1.000
_cell.angle_alpha   90.00
_cell.angle_beta   90.00
_cell.angle_gamma   90.00
#
_symmetry.space_group_name_H-M   'P 1'
#
loop_
_entity.id
_entity.type
_entity.pdbx_description
1 polymer ?
#
loop_
_entity_poly.entity_id
_entity_poly.type
_entity_poly.pdbx_seq_one_letter_code
_entity_poly.pdbx_strand_id
1 'polypeptide(L)'
;MATYLSKDLVVDEEKFNTAAQDMRALKERTNKLKEKLSTMYEELAGAMDTEAGHEAQLEAKNVLLKPIENMSLVVNHISDTLDTVIGNGYYKDVFTGFENLSHLF
;
A
#
# COMPACT_ATOMS: atom_id res chain seq x y z
N MET A 1 26.33 -33.48 10.47
CA MET A 1 26.11 -32.12 9.93
C MET A 1 24.76 -32.11 9.28
N ALA A 2 23.80 -31.38 9.85
CA ALA A 2 22.43 -31.35 9.36
C ALA A 2 22.35 -30.44 8.12
N THR A 3 22.21 -31.03 6.94
CA THR A 3 22.05 -30.38 5.64
C THR A 3 20.64 -29.79 5.48
N TYR A 4 20.26 -28.81 6.31
CA TYR A 4 18.88 -28.26 6.33
C TYR A 4 18.73 -26.80 5.89
N LEU A 5 19.78 -26.14 5.38
CA LEU A 5 19.67 -24.76 4.89
C LEU A 5 20.08 -24.63 3.41
N SER A 6 19.66 -25.55 2.54
CA SER A 6 19.99 -25.48 1.10
C SER A 6 19.29 -24.36 0.33
N LYS A 7 18.70 -23.38 1.03
CA LYS A 7 18.19 -22.11 0.49
C LYS A 7 18.31 -21.06 1.57
N ASP A 8 19.43 -20.35 1.61
CA ASP A 8 19.52 -19.09 2.34
C ASP A 8 18.39 -18.19 1.81
N LEU A 9 17.48 -17.78 2.70
CA LEU A 9 16.40 -16.88 2.36
C LEU A 9 16.98 -15.46 2.31
N VAL A 10 17.80 -15.20 1.29
CA VAL A 10 18.45 -13.91 1.09
C VAL A 10 17.41 -12.93 0.57
N VAL A 11 17.15 -11.87 1.33
CA VAL A 11 16.37 -10.74 0.84
C VAL A 11 17.20 -9.99 -0.19
N ASP A 12 16.69 -9.90 -1.41
CA ASP A 12 17.27 -9.04 -2.45
C ASP A 12 16.96 -7.59 -2.09
N GLU A 13 17.91 -6.93 -1.41
CA GLU A 13 17.75 -5.57 -0.88
C GLU A 13 17.44 -4.56 -1.98
N GLU A 14 18.03 -4.70 -3.17
CA GLU A 14 17.79 -3.81 -4.29
C GLU A 14 16.33 -3.92 -4.75
N LYS A 15 15.86 -5.14 -5.04
CA LYS A 15 14.46 -5.36 -5.44
C LYS A 15 13.47 -4.92 -4.36
N PHE A 16 13.81 -5.16 -3.10
CA PHE A 16 12.95 -4.77 -1.98
C PHE A 16 12.85 -3.24 -1.84
N ASN A 17 13.97 -2.53 -1.96
CA ASN A 17 14.00 -1.07 -1.94
C ASN A 17 13.27 -0.47 -3.15
N THR A 18 13.45 -1.03 -4.34
CA THR A 18 12.71 -0.62 -5.54
C THR A 18 11.20 -0.81 -5.36
N ALA A 19 10.77 -1.98 -4.85
CA ALA A 19 9.36 -2.23 -4.59
C ALA A 19 8.75 -1.23 -3.59
N ALA A 20 9.50 -0.85 -2.54
CA ALA A 20 9.04 0.17 -1.60
C ALA A 20 8.93 1.56 -2.24
N GLN A 21 9.91 1.96 -3.06
CA GLN A 21 9.86 3.22 -3.81
C GLN A 21 8.65 3.26 -4.77
N ASP A 22 8.44 2.19 -5.52
CA ASP A 22 7.32 2.06 -6.45
C ASP A 22 5.97 2.11 -5.72
N MET A 23 5.88 1.47 -4.55
CA MET A 23 4.68 1.50 -3.71
C MET A 23 4.41 2.88 -3.12
N ARG A 24 5.44 3.65 -2.72
CA ARG A 24 5.27 5.05 -2.30
C ARG A 24 4.72 5.90 -3.45
N ALA A 25 5.28 5.75 -4.65
CA ALA A 25 4.78 6.46 -5.83
C ALA A 25 3.34 6.05 -6.18
N LEU A 26 2.99 4.76 -6.06
CA LEU A 26 1.63 4.26 -6.27
C LEU A 26 0.66 4.80 -5.22
N LYS A 27 1.07 4.87 -3.95
CA LYS A 27 0.32 5.49 -2.85
C LYS A 27 -0.01 6.94 -3.16
N GLU A 28 0.96 7.74 -3.56
CA GLU A 28 0.73 9.14 -3.95
C GLU A 28 -0.25 9.28 -5.11
N ARG A 29 -0.08 8.49 -6.17
CA ARG A 29 -0.99 8.52 -7.33
C ARG A 29 -2.42 8.11 -6.96
N THR A 30 -2.57 7.08 -6.14
CA THR A 30 -3.88 6.57 -5.71
C THR A 30 -4.62 7.60 -4.87
N ASN A 31 -3.91 8.26 -3.95
CA ASN A 31 -4.51 9.30 -3.11
C ASN A 31 -4.90 10.55 -3.92
N LYS A 32 -4.06 10.96 -4.88
CA LYS A 32 -4.41 12.04 -5.83
C LYS A 32 -5.61 11.69 -6.70
N LEU A 33 -5.73 10.44 -7.16
CA LEU A 33 -6.88 9.98 -7.94
C LEU A 33 -8.16 9.99 -7.10
N LYS A 34 -8.09 9.51 -5.85
CA LYS A 34 -9.21 9.57 -4.91
C LYS A 34 -9.69 11.02 -4.73
N GLU A 35 -8.79 11.94 -4.46
CA GLU A 35 -9.11 13.37 -4.28
C GLU A 35 -9.81 13.96 -5.51
N LYS A 36 -9.23 13.76 -6.71
CA LYS A 36 -9.82 14.25 -7.96
C LYS A 36 -11.23 13.71 -8.20
N LEU A 37 -11.45 12.42 -7.96
CA LEU A 37 -12.76 11.81 -8.14
C LEU A 37 -13.76 12.36 -7.11
N SER A 38 -13.37 12.50 -5.85
CA SER A 38 -14.23 13.08 -4.82
C SER A 38 -14.66 14.50 -5.19
N THR A 39 -13.72 15.35 -5.60
CA THR A 39 -14.02 16.73 -6.05
C THR A 39 -14.94 16.73 -7.26
N MET A 40 -14.69 15.90 -8.26
CA MET A 40 -15.54 15.80 -9.45
C MET A 40 -16.99 15.45 -9.07
N TYR A 41 -17.21 14.52 -8.13
CA TYR A 41 -18.56 14.18 -7.70
C TYR A 41 -19.22 15.28 -6.89
N GLU A 42 -18.47 16.01 -6.07
CA GLU A 42 -19.00 17.17 -5.34
C GLU A 42 -19.42 18.29 -6.30
N GLU A 43 -18.65 18.54 -7.36
CA GLU A 43 -18.98 19.53 -8.39
C GLU A 43 -20.21 19.12 -9.21
N LEU A 44 -20.27 17.86 -9.65
CA LEU A 44 -21.46 17.30 -10.30
C LEU A 44 -22.67 17.39 -9.37
N ALA A 45 -22.44 17.22 -8.07
CA ALA A 45 -23.50 17.29 -7.10
C ALA A 45 -24.09 18.69 -6.96
N GLY A 46 -23.23 19.69 -6.84
CA GLY A 46 -23.65 21.10 -6.80
C GLY A 46 -24.29 21.58 -8.10
N ALA A 47 -23.90 21.05 -9.26
CA ALA A 47 -24.47 21.43 -10.55
C ALA A 47 -25.89 20.88 -10.79
N MET A 48 -26.24 19.79 -10.11
CA MET A 48 -27.54 19.11 -10.24
C MET A 48 -28.37 19.35 -8.97
N ASP A 49 -28.80 20.59 -8.75
CA ASP A 49 -29.66 21.01 -7.63
C ASP A 49 -31.14 20.62 -7.87
N THR A 50 -31.38 19.32 -7.95
CA THR A 50 -32.71 18.72 -8.08
C THR A 50 -32.76 17.41 -7.29
N GLU A 51 -33.95 16.98 -6.87
CA GLU A 51 -34.12 15.77 -6.05
C GLU A 51 -33.64 14.49 -6.77
N ALA A 52 -33.96 14.35 -8.06
CA ALA A 52 -33.41 13.26 -8.90
C ALA A 52 -31.90 13.38 -9.10
N GLY A 53 -31.37 14.60 -9.11
CA GLY A 53 -29.94 14.85 -9.16
C GLY A 53 -29.23 14.36 -7.91
N HIS A 54 -29.80 14.63 -6.73
CA HIS A 54 -29.26 14.16 -5.45
C HIS A 54 -29.26 12.64 -5.30
N GLU A 55 -30.29 11.93 -5.76
CA GLU A 55 -30.29 10.47 -5.75
C GLU A 55 -29.21 9.87 -6.67
N ALA A 56 -29.09 10.38 -7.90
CA ALA A 56 -28.07 9.92 -8.83
C ALA A 56 -26.64 10.18 -8.31
N GLN A 57 -26.42 11.30 -7.61
CA GLN A 57 -25.15 11.61 -6.96
C GLN A 57 -24.80 10.63 -5.85
N LEU A 58 -25.78 10.31 -4.99
CA LEU A 58 -25.57 9.41 -3.86
C LEU A 58 -25.15 8.01 -4.34
N GLU A 59 -25.82 7.51 -5.38
CA GLU A 59 -25.52 6.21 -5.97
C GLU A 59 -24.16 6.21 -6.70
N ALA A 60 -23.88 7.24 -7.50
CA ALA A 60 -22.60 7.37 -8.18
C ALA A 60 -21.43 7.45 -7.20
N LYS A 61 -21.59 8.18 -6.09
CA LYS A 61 -20.59 8.24 -5.01
C LYS A 61 -20.33 6.85 -4.43
N ASN A 62 -21.37 6.10 -4.09
CA ASN A 62 -21.24 4.77 -3.50
C ASN A 62 -20.62 3.75 -4.46
N VAL A 63 -20.96 3.79 -5.73
CA VAL A 63 -20.47 2.84 -6.74
C VAL A 63 -19.05 3.16 -7.17
N LEU A 64 -18.69 4.45 -7.28
CA LEU A 64 -17.46 4.87 -7.97
C LEU A 64 -16.37 5.37 -7.00
N LEU A 65 -16.72 5.96 -5.86
CA LEU A 65 -15.71 6.35 -4.84
C LEU A 65 -15.30 5.18 -3.95
N LYS A 66 -16.22 4.30 -3.58
CA LYS A 66 -15.91 3.19 -2.69
C LYS A 66 -14.80 2.26 -3.21
N PRO A 67 -14.75 1.91 -4.51
CA PRO A 67 -13.63 1.14 -5.04
C PRO A 67 -12.27 1.84 -4.90
N ILE A 68 -12.18 3.14 -5.20
CA ILE A 68 -10.92 3.88 -5.09
C ILE A 68 -10.52 4.10 -3.63
N GLU A 69 -11.48 4.24 -2.71
CA GLU A 69 -11.25 4.26 -1.27
C GLU A 69 -10.66 2.95 -0.77
N ASN A 70 -11.26 1.82 -1.14
CA ASN A 70 -10.75 0.49 -0.79
C ASN A 70 -9.34 0.28 -1.35
N MET A 71 -9.10 0.70 -2.59
CA MET A 71 -7.79 0.59 -3.22
C MET A 71 -6.74 1.46 -2.53
N SER A 72 -7.12 2.69 -2.13
CA SER A 72 -6.27 3.57 -1.32
C SER A 72 -5.91 2.93 0.02
N LEU A 73 -6.85 2.28 0.70
CA LEU A 73 -6.57 1.56 1.96
C LEU A 73 -5.52 0.46 1.77
N VAL A 74 -5.68 -0.39 0.76
CA VAL A 74 -4.76 -1.50 0.48
C VAL A 74 -3.38 -0.98 0.08
N VAL A 75 -3.32 -0.01 -0.83
CA VAL A 75 -2.04 0.55 -1.31
C VAL A 75 -1.30 1.28 -0.18
N ASN A 76 -2.02 2.06 0.63
CA ASN A 76 -1.44 2.72 1.80
C ASN A 76 -0.86 1.69 2.78
N HIS A 77 -1.64 0.64 3.12
CA HIS A 77 -1.21 -0.38 4.05
C HIS A 77 0.06 -1.13 3.59
N ILE A 78 0.12 -1.51 2.30
CA ILE A 78 1.30 -2.17 1.74
C ILE A 78 2.51 -1.22 1.75
N SER A 79 2.33 0.03 1.32
CA SER A 79 3.41 1.03 1.33
C SER A 79 3.95 1.27 2.75
N ASP A 80 3.07 1.44 3.73
CA ASP A 80 3.45 1.71 5.14
C ASP A 80 4.14 0.49 5.77
N THR A 81 3.72 -0.72 5.37
CA THR A 81 4.38 -1.96 5.79
C THR A 81 5.79 -2.05 5.23
N LEU A 82 5.98 -1.76 3.94
CA LEU A 82 7.30 -1.75 3.31
C LEU A 82 8.21 -0.69 3.95
N ASP A 83 7.67 0.50 4.25
CA ASP A 83 8.39 1.57 4.95
C ASP A 83 8.83 1.14 6.35
N THR A 84 7.95 0.49 7.11
CA THR A 84 8.25 -0.04 8.44
C THR A 84 9.35 -1.09 8.39
N VAL A 85 9.25 -2.02 7.42
CA VAL A 85 10.23 -3.10 7.26
C VAL A 85 11.61 -2.55 6.93
N ILE A 86 11.71 -1.56 6.02
CA ILE A 86 12.98 -0.93 5.65
C ILE A 86 13.53 -0.07 6.79
N GLY A 87 12.70 0.80 7.36
CA GLY A 87 13.12 1.79 8.36
C GLY A 87 13.57 1.19 9.68
N ASN A 88 13.02 0.03 10.05
CA ASN A 88 13.33 -0.62 11.32
C ASN A 88 14.38 -1.74 11.22
N GLY A 89 14.96 -2.01 10.04
CA GLY A 89 15.92 -3.11 9.88
C GLY A 89 15.33 -4.49 10.21
N TYR A 90 14.00 -4.63 10.19
CA TYR A 90 13.28 -5.75 10.82
C TYR A 90 13.74 -7.12 10.32
N TYR A 91 14.00 -7.26 9.02
CA TYR A 91 14.57 -8.50 8.48
C TYR A 91 16.06 -8.64 8.75
N LYS A 92 16.83 -7.55 8.65
CA LYS A 92 18.28 -7.57 8.88
C LYS A 92 18.61 -8.06 10.30
N ASP A 93 17.87 -7.59 11.30
CA ASP A 93 18.08 -7.98 12.70
C ASP A 93 17.70 -9.44 12.96
N VAL A 94 16.62 -9.93 12.34
CA VAL A 94 16.21 -11.34 12.42
C VAL A 94 17.25 -12.26 11.78
N PHE A 95 17.74 -11.93 10.59
CA PHE A 95 18.78 -12.72 9.91
C PHE A 95 20.11 -12.65 10.65
N THR A 96 20.51 -11.48 11.13
CA THR A 96 21.73 -11.31 11.95
C THR A 96 21.63 -12.10 13.26
N GLY A 97 20.48 -12.08 13.92
CA GLY A 97 20.23 -12.86 15.13
C GLY A 97 20.30 -14.38 14.87
N PHE A 98 19.76 -14.83 13.74
CA PHE A 98 19.83 -16.23 13.32
C PHE A 98 21.26 -16.67 12.99
N GLU A 99 22.03 -15.88 12.24
CA GLU A 99 23.45 -16.15 11.95
C GLU A 99 24.25 -16.27 13.25
N ASN A 100 24.10 -15.32 14.17
CA ASN A 100 24.77 -15.35 15.47
C ASN A 100 24.43 -16.61 16.29
N LEU A 101 23.18 -17.05 16.25
CA LEU A 101 22.75 -18.30 16.92
C LEU A 101 23.29 -19.55 16.20
N SER A 102 23.39 -19.53 14.87
CA SER A 102 23.91 -20.66 14.10
C SER A 102 25.42 -20.90 14.31
N HIS A 103 26.17 -19.86 14.71
CA HIS A 103 27.59 -19.95 15.04
C HIS A 103 27.87 -20.40 16.50
N LEU A 104 26.83 -20.50 17.34
CA LEU A 104 26.93 -20.95 18.74
C LEU A 104 26.79 -22.48 18.92
N PHE A 105 26.55 -23.22 17.84
CA PHE A 105 26.41 -24.69 17.81
C PHE A 105 27.25 -25.30 16.69
#